data_AF-A0Z6T5-F1
#
_entry.id   AF-A0Z6T5-F1
#
_cell.length_a   1.000
_cell.length_b   1.000
_cell.length_c   1.000
_cell.angle_alpha   90.00
_cell.angle_beta   90.00
_cell.angle_gamma   90.00
#
_symmetry.space_group_name_H-M   'P 1'
#
loop_
_entity.id
_entity.type
_entity.pdbx_description
1 polymer ?
#
loop_
_entity_poly.entity_id
_entity_poly.type
_entity_poly.pdbx_seq_one_letter_code
_entity_poly.pdbx_strand_id
1 'polypeptide(L)'
;MEFAGTVYICPYCRVQRTVILLLGLIMVLPMARHWIVQYFASVIGFLGAVVAVNQNFMGWVKISKGEFAFNELLYIDPFLLSSGSLFIIIGQLWLILKRHDAAHQPS
;
A
#
# COMPACT_ATOMS: atom_id res chain seq x y z
N MET A 1 -8.52 20.40 -6.40
CA MET A 1 -7.44 21.34 -6.77
C MET A 1 -6.43 20.55 -7.58
N GLU A 2 -6.47 20.73 -8.90
CA GLU A 2 -5.78 19.90 -9.87
C GLU A 2 -4.38 20.44 -10.17
N PHE A 3 -3.33 19.69 -9.83
CA PHE A 3 -1.97 19.90 -10.33
C PHE A 3 -1.70 18.99 -11.54
N ALA A 4 -2.57 19.08 -12.56
CA ALA A 4 -2.62 18.17 -13.70
C ALA A 4 -1.58 18.46 -14.81
N GLY A 5 -0.56 19.30 -14.59
CA GLY A 5 0.35 19.76 -15.65
C GLY A 5 1.86 19.59 -15.44
N THR A 6 2.34 19.20 -14.24
CA THR A 6 3.80 19.19 -13.95
C THR A 6 4.26 18.05 -13.03
N VAL A 7 3.35 17.24 -12.50
CA VAL A 7 3.71 16.06 -11.70
C VAL A 7 3.26 14.84 -12.46
N TYR A 8 4.21 14.06 -12.98
CA TYR A 8 3.93 12.73 -13.54
C TYR A 8 3.18 11.94 -12.46
N ILE A 9 1.87 11.80 -12.62
CA ILE A 9 1.02 11.10 -11.66
C ILE A 9 1.50 9.63 -11.69
N CYS A 10 2.22 9.21 -10.65
CA CYS A 10 2.85 7.90 -10.67
C CYS A 10 1.72 6.85 -10.66
N PRO A 11 1.61 6.00 -11.71
CA PRO A 11 0.52 5.02 -11.80
C PRO A 11 0.52 4.08 -10.59
N TYR A 12 1.70 3.78 -10.05
CA TYR A 12 1.88 2.98 -8.84
C TYR A 12 1.32 3.69 -7.59
N CYS A 13 1.61 4.98 -7.40
CA CYS A 13 1.06 5.75 -6.28
C CYS A 13 -0.47 5.83 -6.33
N ARG A 14 -1.07 5.87 -7.53
CA ARG A 14 -2.52 5.81 -7.69
C ARG A 14 -3.08 4.48 -7.21
N VAL A 15 -2.48 3.37 -7.64
CA VAL A 15 -2.89 2.02 -7.22
C VAL A 15 -2.69 1.81 -5.71
N GLN A 16 -1.58 2.30 -5.14
CA GLN A 16 -1.33 2.21 -3.70
C GLN A 16 -2.41 2.92 -2.89
N ARG A 17 -2.80 4.15 -3.28
CA ARG A 17 -3.87 4.89 -2.59
C ARG A 17 -5.22 4.16 -2.68
N THR A 18 -5.55 3.58 -3.83
CA THR A 18 -6.81 2.82 -3.96
C THR A 18 -6.81 1.57 -3.09
N VAL A 19 -5.67 0.87 -2.99
CA VAL A 19 -5.55 -0.32 -2.14
C VAL A 19 -5.65 0.05 -0.66
N ILE A 20 -4.95 1.09 -0.22
CA ILE A 20 -5.02 1.58 1.17
C ILE A 20 -6.44 1.98 1.54
N LEU A 21 -7.15 2.66 0.65
CA LEU A 21 -8.55 3.06 0.86
C LEU A 21 -9.45 1.82 0.97
N LEU A 22 -9.33 0.87 0.06
CA LEU A 22 -10.13 -0.36 0.08
C LEU A 22 -9.89 -1.19 1.36
N LEU A 23 -8.63 -1.39 1.77
CA LEU A 23 -8.31 -2.07 3.01
C LEU A 23 -8.82 -1.29 4.24
N GLY A 24 -8.70 0.03 4.23
CA GLY A 24 -9.26 0.89 5.28
C GLY A 24 -10.77 0.78 5.39
N LEU A 25 -11.49 0.75 4.26
CA LEU A 25 -12.94 0.57 4.23
C LEU A 25 -13.34 -0.79 4.81
N ILE A 26 -12.64 -1.87 4.41
CA ILE A 26 -12.84 -3.20 4.97
C ILE A 26 -12.62 -3.19 6.48
N MET A 27 -11.63 -2.46 6.98
CA MET A 27 -11.37 -2.36 8.42
C MET A 27 -12.49 -1.64 9.19
N VAL A 28 -13.14 -0.63 8.60
CA VAL A 28 -14.21 0.14 9.28
C VAL A 28 -15.55 -0.61 9.24
N LEU A 29 -15.83 -1.36 8.17
CA LEU A 29 -17.09 -2.07 8.01
C LEU A 29 -17.27 -3.19 9.08
N PRO A 30 -18.45 -3.29 9.74
CA PRO A 30 -18.72 -4.33 10.73
C PRO A 30 -18.76 -5.75 10.12
N MET A 31 -18.87 -5.85 8.79
CA MET A 31 -18.86 -7.09 8.01
C MET A 31 -17.45 -7.71 7.84
N ALA A 32 -16.40 -7.05 8.35
CA ALA A 32 -15.01 -7.53 8.32
C ALA A 32 -14.75 -8.88 9.02
N ARG A 33 -15.74 -9.39 9.75
CA ARG A 33 -15.68 -10.66 10.50
C ARG A 33 -15.98 -11.88 9.64
N HIS A 34 -16.56 -11.72 8.45
CA HIS A 34 -16.81 -12.86 7.57
C HIS A 34 -15.51 -13.30 6.87
N TRP A 35 -15.25 -14.61 6.87
CA TRP A 35 -14.08 -15.22 6.23
C TRP A 35 -13.89 -14.78 4.76
N ILE A 36 -15.00 -14.57 4.04
CA ILE A 36 -15.00 -14.09 2.65
C ILE A 36 -14.33 -12.72 2.54
N VAL A 37 -14.67 -11.79 3.45
CA VAL A 37 -14.13 -10.42 3.45
C VAL A 37 -12.63 -10.45 3.76
N GLN A 38 -12.18 -11.39 4.56
CA GLN A 38 -10.76 -11.56 4.90
C GLN A 38 -9.95 -12.13 3.75
N TYR A 39 -10.55 -13.06 3.01
CA TYR A 39 -9.97 -13.57 1.78
C TYR A 39 -9.81 -12.43 0.77
N PHE A 40 -10.85 -11.61 0.55
CA PHE A 40 -10.74 -10.42 -0.30
C PHE A 40 -9.70 -9.41 0.21
N ALA A 41 -9.64 -9.16 1.52
CA ALA A 41 -8.64 -8.29 2.12
C ALA A 41 -7.22 -8.81 1.85
N SER A 42 -7.01 -10.13 1.94
CA SER A 42 -5.72 -10.77 1.67
C SER A 42 -5.32 -10.66 0.21
N VAL A 43 -6.24 -10.89 -0.72
CA VAL A 43 -6.02 -10.74 -2.17
C VAL A 43 -5.65 -9.29 -2.51
N ILE A 44 -6.42 -8.32 -2.00
CA ILE A 44 -6.20 -6.88 -2.24
C ILE A 44 -4.89 -6.41 -1.60
N GLY A 45 -4.60 -6.85 -0.37
CA GLY A 45 -3.37 -6.52 0.34
C GLY A 45 -2.13 -7.09 -0.35
N PHE A 46 -2.19 -8.33 -0.83
CA PHE A 46 -1.08 -8.93 -1.57
C PHE A 46 -0.84 -8.23 -2.92
N LEU A 47 -1.91 -7.88 -3.64
CA LEU A 47 -1.82 -7.09 -4.86
C LEU A 47 -1.13 -5.73 -4.60
N GLY A 48 -1.54 -5.02 -3.55
CA GLY A 48 -0.93 -3.75 -3.15
C GLY A 48 0.54 -3.89 -2.76
N ALA A 49 0.88 -4.94 -2.02
CA ALA A 49 2.26 -5.22 -1.62
C ALA A 49 3.15 -5.49 -2.85
N VAL A 50 2.70 -6.30 -3.80
CA VAL A 50 3.46 -6.58 -5.05
C VAL A 50 3.69 -5.30 -5.86
N VAL A 51 2.66 -4.45 -6.00
CA VAL A 51 2.79 -3.17 -6.71
C VAL A 51 3.77 -2.23 -6.01
N ALA A 52 3.73 -2.16 -4.67
CA ALA A 52 4.65 -1.35 -3.88
C ALA A 52 6.10 -1.88 -3.89
N VAL A 53 6.28 -3.20 -3.85
CA VAL A 53 7.60 -3.82 -4.00
C VAL A 53 8.18 -3.53 -5.38
N ASN A 54 7.38 -3.67 -6.45
CA ASN A 54 7.84 -3.35 -7.81
C ASN A 54 8.27 -1.88 -7.97
N GLN A 55 7.51 -0.93 -7.41
CA GLN A 55 7.91 0.48 -7.41
C GLN A 55 9.18 0.74 -6.58
N ASN A 56 9.31 0.07 -5.43
CA ASN A 56 10.50 0.13 -4.59
C ASN A 56 11.74 -0.40 -5.34
N PHE A 57 11.62 -1.54 -6.02
CA PHE A 57 12.66 -2.14 -6.84
C PHE A 57 13.10 -1.25 -8.00
N MET A 58 12.17 -0.59 -8.69
CA MET A 58 12.54 0.39 -9.73
C MET A 58 13.34 1.58 -9.16
N GLY A 59 13.06 1.99 -7.92
CA GLY A 59 13.90 2.93 -7.20
C GLY A 59 15.29 2.36 -6.94
N TRP A 60 15.39 1.12 -6.45
CA TRP A 60 16.67 0.45 -6.23
C TRP A 60 17.52 0.29 -7.50
N VAL A 61 16.88 -0.05 -8.62
CA VAL A 61 17.54 -0.16 -9.93
C VAL A 61 18.14 1.17 -10.37
N LYS A 62 17.45 2.28 -10.09
CA LYS A 62 18.00 3.62 -10.37
C LYS A 62 19.21 3.93 -9.47
N ILE A 63 19.26 3.45 -8.21
CA ILE A 63 20.44 3.62 -7.32
C ILE A 63 21.62 2.87 -7.91
N SER A 64 21.36 1.63 -8.31
CA SER A 64 22.39 0.72 -8.81
C SER A 64 23.03 1.22 -10.11
N LYS A 65 22.29 1.97 -10.93
CA LYS A 65 22.79 2.57 -12.17
C LYS A 65 23.64 3.84 -11.97
N GLY A 66 23.79 4.32 -10.73
CA GLY A 66 24.57 5.54 -10.44
C GLY A 66 23.89 6.85 -10.83
N GLU A 67 22.66 6.81 -11.35
CA GLU A 67 21.83 7.99 -11.65
C GLU A 67 21.06 8.51 -10.41
N PHE A 68 21.61 8.27 -9.21
CA PHE A 68 20.99 8.71 -7.96
C PHE A 68 21.26 10.19 -7.69
N ALA A 69 20.51 11.05 -8.40
CA ALA A 69 20.23 12.38 -7.91
C ALA A 69 19.10 12.24 -6.87
N PHE A 70 19.43 12.33 -5.59
CA PHE A 70 18.42 12.71 -4.59
C PHE A 70 17.84 14.03 -5.08
N ASN A 71 16.61 14.00 -5.57
CA ASN A 71 15.95 15.20 -6.04
C ASN A 71 15.76 16.10 -4.80
N GLU A 72 15.98 17.41 -4.90
CA GLU A 72 15.96 18.32 -3.74
C GLU A 72 14.63 18.29 -2.96
N LEU A 73 13.58 17.69 -3.52
CA LEU A 73 12.34 17.34 -2.83
C LEU A 73 12.29 15.83 -2.48
N LEU A 74 13.01 15.46 -1.42
CA LEU A 74 12.92 14.15 -0.73
C LEU A 74 11.48 13.67 -0.45
N TYR A 75 10.51 14.60 -0.40
CA TYR A 75 9.10 14.33 -0.13
C TYR A 75 8.31 13.76 -1.34
N ILE A 76 8.79 13.96 -2.56
CA ILE A 76 8.12 13.51 -3.80
C ILE A 76 8.79 12.25 -4.37
N ASP A 77 9.90 11.80 -3.78
CA ASP A 77 10.62 10.66 -4.32
C ASP A 77 9.77 9.39 -4.28
N PRO A 78 9.48 8.78 -5.45
CA PRO A 78 8.61 7.61 -5.54
C PRO A 78 9.16 6.40 -4.78
N PHE A 79 10.44 6.42 -4.40
CA PHE A 79 11.09 5.41 -3.58
C PHE A 79 10.65 5.44 -2.10
N LEU A 80 10.71 6.61 -1.46
CA LEU A 80 10.30 6.79 -0.06
C LEU A 80 8.79 6.58 0.09
N LEU A 81 8.01 7.12 -0.86
CA LEU A 81 6.55 6.99 -0.85
C LEU A 81 6.11 5.52 -0.98
N SER A 82 6.79 4.75 -1.84
CA SER A 82 6.50 3.33 -2.05
C SER A 82 6.91 2.45 -0.86
N SER A 83 7.97 2.85 -0.15
CA SER A 83 8.37 2.19 1.10
C SER A 83 7.30 2.41 2.18
N GLY A 84 6.86 3.66 2.37
CA GLY A 84 5.82 4.01 3.34
C GLY A 84 4.47 3.34 3.05
N SER A 85 4.05 3.31 1.78
CA SER A 85 2.81 2.64 1.40
C SER A 85 2.85 1.13 1.60
N LEU A 86 4.00 0.48 1.35
CA LEU A 86 4.19 -0.94 1.64
C LEU A 86 3.98 -1.23 3.13
N PHE A 87 4.59 -0.45 4.02
CA PHE A 87 4.38 -0.60 5.47
C PHE A 87 2.92 -0.43 5.88
N ILE A 88 2.23 0.56 5.31
CA ILE A 88 0.81 0.81 5.58
C ILE A 88 -0.07 -0.36 5.12
N ILE A 89 0.13 -0.85 3.89
CA ILE A 89 -0.66 -1.96 3.31
C ILE A 89 -0.49 -3.24 4.14
N ILE A 90 0.76 -3.59 4.49
CA ILE A 90 1.05 -4.77 5.30
C ILE A 90 0.49 -4.61 6.71
N GLY A 91 0.64 -3.42 7.32
CA GLY A 91 0.09 -3.13 8.65
C GLY A 91 -1.43 -3.22 8.69
N GLN A 92 -2.14 -2.66 7.69
CA GLN A 92 -3.59 -2.76 7.59
C GLN A 92 -4.05 -4.21 7.41
N LEU A 93 -3.37 -4.99 6.56
CA LEU A 93 -3.70 -6.39 6.38
C LEU A 93 -3.55 -7.19 7.68
N TRP A 94 -2.45 -6.98 8.41
CA TRP A 94 -2.21 -7.64 9.70
C TRP A 94 -3.27 -7.28 10.74
N LEU A 95 -3.69 -6.01 10.81
CA LEU A 95 -4.76 -5.57 11.70
C LEU A 95 -6.11 -6.22 11.35
N ILE A 96 -6.44 -6.35 10.07
CA ILE A 96 -7.67 -7.01 9.61
C ILE A 96 -7.66 -8.50 9.99
N LEU A 97 -6.53 -9.19 9.79
CA LEU A 97 -6.40 -10.62 10.13
C LEU A 97 -6.44 -10.85 11.64
N LYS A 98 -5.69 -10.07 12.44
CA LYS A 98 -5.71 -10.21 13.91
C LYS A 98 -7.10 -9.95 14.52
N ARG A 99 -7.89 -9.06 13.90
CA ARG A 99 -9.29 -8.81 14.30
C ARG A 99 -10.19 -10.03 14.06
N HIS A 100 -9.88 -10.88 13.08
CA HIS A 100 -10.57 -12.16 12.88
C HIS A 100 -10.37 -13.10 14.06
N ASP A 101 -9.11 -13.30 14.44
CA ASP A 101 -8.73 -14.33 15.41
C ASP A 101 -9.31 -13.98 16.78
N ALA A 102 -9.27 -12.69 17.14
CA ALA A 102 -9.93 -12.17 18.34
C ALA A 102 -11.46 -12.38 18.32
N ALA A 103 -12.09 -12.51 17.15
CA ALA A 103 -13.52 -12.76 17.01
C ALA A 103 -13.90 -14.25 17.04
N HIS A 104 -12.92 -15.17 16.98
CA HIS A 104 -13.11 -16.63 17.00
C HIS A 104 -12.56 -17.29 18.26
N GLN A 105 -12.04 -16.53 19.23
CA GLN A 105 -11.69 -17.05 20.55
C GLN A 105 -12.96 -17.52 21.28
N PRO A 106 -13.13 -18.81 21.59
CA PRO A 106 -14.21 -19.25 22.47
C PRO A 106 -13.91 -18.73 23.89
N SER A 107 -14.89 -18.04 24.47
CA SER A 107 -14.91 -17.63 25.88
C SER A 107 -14.86 -18.82 26.82
#